data_AF-A0A524DIL8-F1
#
_entry.id   AF-A0A524DIL8-F1
#
_cell.length_a   1.000
_cell.length_b   1.000
_cell.length_c   1.000
_cell.angle_alpha   90.00
_cell.angle_beta   90.00
_cell.angle_gamma   90.00
#
_symmetry.space_group_name_H-M   'P 1'
#
loop_
_entity.id
_entity.type
_entity.pdbx_description
1 polymer ?
#
loop_
_entity_poly.entity_id
_entity_poly.type
_entity_poly.pdbx_seq_one_letter_code
_entity_poly.pdbx_strand_id
1 'polypeptide(L)'
;DPLLNELGGGAIDLELRQLSTNKGVMLIVHLLVNVLDAMGANVVNTMAEAVTPYLEELTGGKIYLRIVSNLATHRLAKSRATFDKEDLGGEEVVEGILNAYEFALADPYRATTHNKGIMNGISALTLATGNDTRAIEAGAHAYAALKGRYQPLTRFDKDEEGNLIGEIELPLALGIIGGMTKVHPMAKLVLKILNVSSSSELSQVAAAVGLAQNVAALRALASEGIQKGHMALHSRNIAKLAGVPDKLIEKVAQQLIQDKKIRVDYAKEILNKIRKESSL
;
A
#
# COMPACT_ATOMS: atom_id res chain seq x y z
N ASP A 1 3.04 -5.02 31.12
CA ASP A 1 4.37 -5.29 30.55
C ASP A 1 5.35 -4.30 31.17
N PRO A 2 6.06 -4.69 32.25
CA PRO A 2 6.96 -3.78 32.98
C PRO A 2 8.06 -3.20 32.08
N LEU A 3 8.64 -4.02 31.19
CA LEU A 3 9.68 -3.57 30.27
C LEU A 3 9.15 -2.50 29.29
N LEU A 4 7.96 -2.70 28.73
CA LEU A 4 7.35 -1.69 27.86
C LEU A 4 7.13 -0.36 28.60
N ASN A 5 6.71 -0.40 29.87
CA ASN A 5 6.55 0.81 30.69
C ASN A 5 7.90 1.48 30.98
N GLU A 6 8.94 0.70 31.31
CA GLU A 6 10.31 1.21 31.52
C GLU A 6 10.86 1.92 30.28
N LEU A 7 10.51 1.43 29.09
CA LEU A 7 10.87 2.04 27.80
C LEU A 7 9.99 3.24 27.40
N GLY A 8 9.05 3.66 28.26
CA GLY A 8 8.15 4.80 28.00
C GLY A 8 6.94 4.48 27.13
N GLY A 9 6.66 3.20 26.87
CA GLY A 9 5.42 2.72 26.27
C GLY A 9 4.35 2.43 27.33
N GLY A 10 3.36 1.61 26.95
CA GLY A 10 2.34 1.11 27.87
C GLY A 10 0.94 1.65 27.58
N ALA A 11 -0.01 1.29 28.43
CA ALA A 11 -1.37 1.82 28.34
C ALA A 11 -1.36 3.32 28.67
N ILE A 12 -1.91 4.13 27.77
CA ILE A 12 -1.95 5.59 27.87
C ILE A 12 -3.32 6.06 28.34
N ASP A 13 -4.38 5.48 27.78
CA ASP A 13 -5.74 5.95 27.97
C ASP A 13 -6.76 4.84 27.68
N LEU A 14 -8.03 5.13 27.92
CA LEU A 14 -9.15 4.22 27.71
C LEU A 14 -10.33 4.97 27.07
N GLU A 15 -10.91 4.39 26.03
CA GLU A 15 -12.15 4.90 25.42
C GLU A 15 -13.31 3.93 25.65
N LEU A 16 -14.49 4.47 25.93
CA LEU A 16 -15.71 3.70 26.10
C LEU A 16 -16.67 4.00 24.95
N ARG A 17 -17.25 2.94 24.38
CA ARG A 17 -18.29 3.04 23.36
C ARG A 17 -19.44 2.11 23.69
N GLN A 18 -20.65 2.61 23.61
CA GLN A 18 -21.86 1.81 23.74
C GLN A 18 -22.43 1.54 22.34
N LEU A 19 -22.66 0.27 22.02
CA LEU A 19 -23.23 -0.16 20.74
C LEU A 19 -24.57 -0.86 20.97
N SER A 20 -25.60 -0.37 20.29
CA SER A 20 -26.89 -1.08 20.21
C SER A 20 -26.82 -2.11 19.09
N THR A 21 -27.05 -3.38 19.42
CA THR A 21 -27.04 -4.48 18.46
C THR A 21 -28.34 -5.28 18.52
N ASN A 22 -28.55 -6.15 17.54
CA ASN A 22 -29.67 -7.12 17.57
C ASN A 22 -29.56 -8.14 18.72
N LYS A 23 -28.44 -8.17 19.45
CA LYS A 23 -28.22 -8.99 20.66
C LYS A 23 -28.27 -8.17 21.94
N GLY A 24 -28.74 -6.92 21.87
CA GLY A 24 -28.78 -5.99 22.98
C GLY A 24 -27.60 -5.02 22.98
N VAL A 25 -27.46 -4.30 24.09
CA VAL A 25 -26.41 -3.30 24.28
C VAL A 25 -25.07 -4.00 24.55
N MET A 26 -24.04 -3.58 23.82
CA MET A 26 -22.65 -3.97 24.07
C MET A 26 -21.86 -2.75 24.55
N LEU A 27 -21.10 -2.91 25.64
CA LEU A 27 -20.09 -1.95 26.07
C LEU A 27 -18.73 -2.37 25.49
N ILE A 28 -18.12 -1.49 24.72
CA ILE A 28 -16.80 -1.68 24.14
C ILE A 28 -15.82 -0.80 24.90
N VAL A 29 -14.76 -1.42 25.40
CA VAL A 29 -13.64 -0.76 26.09
C VAL A 29 -12.43 -0.85 25.18
N HIS A 30 -11.95 0.29 24.68
CA HIS A 30 -10.69 0.36 23.95
C HIS A 30 -9.58 0.77 24.92
N LEU A 31 -8.53 -0.03 25.00
CA LEU A 31 -7.28 0.37 25.63
C LEU A 31 -6.40 1.05 24.58
N LEU A 32 -6.03 2.31 24.81
CA LEU A 32 -5.07 3.03 23.97
C LEU A 32 -3.67 2.73 24.51
N VAL A 33 -2.83 2.08 23.71
CA VAL A 33 -1.53 1.57 24.14
C VAL A 33 -0.41 2.09 23.23
N ASN A 34 0.60 2.71 23.83
CA ASN A 34 1.87 3.01 23.16
C ASN A 34 2.71 1.74 23.09
N VAL A 35 2.80 1.14 21.91
CA VAL A 35 3.55 -0.10 21.65
C VAL A 35 4.95 0.16 21.09
N LEU A 36 5.41 1.42 21.10
CA LEU A 36 6.71 1.86 20.61
C LEU A 36 7.00 1.32 19.19
N ASP A 37 8.09 0.58 19.04
CA ASP A 37 8.56 0.07 17.75
C ASP A 37 7.96 -1.27 17.32
N ALA A 38 7.03 -1.82 18.12
CA ALA A 38 6.33 -3.04 17.79
C ALA A 38 5.06 -2.77 16.97
N MET A 39 4.59 -3.77 16.23
CA MET A 39 3.22 -3.77 15.71
C MET A 39 2.21 -3.79 16.87
N GLY A 40 2.48 -4.58 17.92
CA GLY A 40 1.82 -4.47 19.21
C GLY A 40 0.62 -5.39 19.46
N ALA A 41 0.16 -6.19 18.48
CA ALA A 41 -1.02 -7.06 18.65
C ALA A 41 -0.96 -7.95 19.90
N ASN A 42 0.14 -8.66 20.12
CA ASN A 42 0.27 -9.54 21.29
C ASN A 42 0.30 -8.74 22.60
N VAL A 43 0.95 -7.58 22.62
CA VAL A 43 1.04 -6.72 23.80
C VAL A 43 -0.35 -6.25 24.23
N VAL A 44 -1.14 -5.73 23.28
CA VAL A 44 -2.47 -5.20 23.60
C VAL A 44 -3.49 -6.29 23.92
N ASN A 45 -3.37 -7.47 23.30
CA ASN A 45 -4.20 -8.63 23.66
C ASN A 45 -3.94 -9.07 25.10
N THR A 46 -2.67 -9.22 25.48
CA THR A 46 -2.29 -9.55 26.86
C THR A 46 -2.79 -8.51 27.86
N MET A 47 -2.71 -7.21 27.52
CA MET A 47 -3.26 -6.15 28.37
C MET A 47 -4.79 -6.23 28.49
N ALA A 48 -5.51 -6.48 27.38
CA ALA A 48 -6.96 -6.65 27.38
C ALA A 48 -7.40 -7.87 28.21
N GLU A 49 -6.65 -8.97 28.12
CA GLU A 49 -6.86 -10.15 28.98
C GLU A 49 -6.62 -9.84 30.45
N ALA A 50 -5.55 -9.11 30.79
CA ALA A 50 -5.19 -8.79 32.16
C ALA A 50 -6.24 -7.90 32.87
N VAL A 51 -6.84 -6.93 32.16
CA VAL A 51 -7.86 -6.03 32.75
C VAL A 51 -9.25 -6.67 32.85
N THR A 52 -9.46 -7.83 32.22
CA THR A 52 -10.79 -8.46 32.09
C THR A 52 -11.45 -8.73 33.44
N PRO A 53 -10.81 -9.37 34.44
CA PRO A 53 -11.47 -9.68 35.72
C PRO A 53 -11.98 -8.42 36.43
N TYR A 54 -11.19 -7.34 36.39
CA TYR A 54 -11.54 -6.07 37.00
C TYR A 54 -12.75 -5.41 36.30
N LEU A 55 -12.79 -5.46 34.97
CA LEU A 55 -13.91 -4.91 34.21
C LEU A 55 -15.20 -5.72 34.39
N GLU A 56 -15.12 -7.05 34.49
CA GLU A 56 -16.29 -7.89 34.78
C GLU A 56 -16.85 -7.61 36.19
N GLU A 57 -15.98 -7.48 37.19
CA GLU A 57 -16.38 -7.09 38.55
C GLU A 57 -17.03 -5.70 38.58
N LEU A 58 -16.41 -4.71 37.92
CA LEU A 58 -16.88 -3.33 37.91
C LEU A 58 -18.22 -3.16 37.20
N THR A 59 -18.43 -3.88 36.09
CA THR A 59 -19.61 -3.71 35.24
C THR A 59 -20.73 -4.69 35.56
N GLY A 60 -20.45 -5.79 36.26
CA GLY A 60 -21.33 -6.96 36.36
C GLY A 60 -21.59 -7.65 35.01
N GLY A 61 -20.88 -7.23 33.95
CA GLY A 61 -21.02 -7.76 32.60
C GLY A 61 -20.14 -8.97 32.34
N LYS A 62 -20.36 -9.62 31.20
CA LYS A 62 -19.54 -10.74 30.72
C LYS A 62 -18.69 -10.31 29.54
N ILE A 63 -17.38 -10.51 29.62
CA ILE A 63 -16.44 -10.16 28.55
C ILE A 63 -16.21 -11.37 27.64
N TYR A 64 -16.45 -11.15 26.35
CA TYR A 64 -16.30 -12.18 25.32
C TYR A 64 -14.99 -12.06 24.55
N LEU A 65 -14.66 -10.85 24.08
CA LEU A 65 -13.53 -10.60 23.18
C LEU A 65 -12.49 -9.68 23.85
N ARG A 66 -11.22 -10.04 23.69
CA ARG A 66 -10.03 -9.34 24.21
C ARG A 66 -8.99 -9.29 23.10
N ILE A 67 -9.22 -8.43 22.11
CA ILE A 67 -8.53 -8.52 20.83
C ILE A 67 -8.25 -7.13 20.27
N VAL A 68 -7.08 -6.97 19.67
CA VAL A 68 -6.66 -5.76 18.95
C VAL A 68 -7.65 -5.41 17.83
N SER A 69 -7.86 -4.11 17.61
CA SER A 69 -8.51 -3.59 16.40
C SER A 69 -7.45 -3.33 15.32
N ASN A 70 -7.63 -3.92 14.13
CA ASN A 70 -6.79 -3.60 12.97
C ASN A 70 -7.17 -2.28 12.29
N LEU A 71 -8.31 -1.67 12.64
CA LEU A 71 -8.63 -0.29 12.29
C LEU A 71 -7.85 0.65 13.22
N ALA A 72 -6.55 0.77 12.98
CA ALA A 72 -5.60 1.47 13.85
C ALA A 72 -5.62 2.99 13.64
N THR A 73 -6.76 3.64 13.88
CA THR A 73 -6.97 5.08 13.66
C THR A 73 -6.09 6.00 14.51
N HIS A 74 -5.49 5.49 15.59
CA HIS A 74 -4.51 6.23 16.40
C HIS A 74 -3.06 6.07 15.89
N ARG A 75 -2.83 5.28 14.83
CA ARG A 75 -1.51 5.04 14.22
C ARG A 75 -1.54 5.36 12.72
N LEU A 76 -1.86 6.62 12.40
CA LEU A 76 -1.88 7.13 11.03
C LEU A 76 -0.49 7.54 10.58
N ALA A 77 -0.12 7.11 9.38
CA ALA A 77 1.03 7.65 8.67
C ALA A 77 0.56 8.56 7.55
N LYS A 78 1.29 9.64 7.32
CA LYS A 78 1.00 10.64 6.30
C LYS A 78 2.21 10.85 5.41
N SER A 79 1.97 11.11 4.15
CA SER A 79 2.99 11.59 3.22
C SER A 79 2.38 12.61 2.27
N ARG A 80 3.19 13.59 1.86
CA ARG A 80 2.84 14.65 0.92
C ARG A 80 4.02 14.91 0.01
N ALA A 81 3.77 15.06 -1.27
CA ALA A 81 4.79 15.42 -2.25
C ALA A 81 4.20 16.34 -3.32
N THR A 82 5.05 17.23 -3.83
CA THR A 82 4.79 18.00 -5.05
C THR A 82 5.56 17.36 -6.18
N PHE A 83 4.90 17.12 -7.31
CA PHE A 83 5.46 16.51 -8.51
C PHE A 83 5.50 17.54 -9.62
N ASP A 84 6.70 17.82 -10.12
CA ASP A 84 6.92 18.73 -11.24
C ASP A 84 6.09 18.30 -12.46
N LYS A 85 5.37 19.27 -13.05
CA LYS A 85 4.46 18.99 -14.16
C LYS A 85 5.19 18.50 -15.41
N GLU A 86 6.39 19.02 -15.69
CA GLU A 86 7.15 18.65 -16.89
C GLU A 86 7.69 17.22 -16.75
N ASP A 87 8.18 16.86 -15.57
CA ASP A 87 8.60 15.48 -15.26
C ASP A 87 7.43 14.48 -15.34
N LEU A 88 6.22 14.91 -14.97
CA LEU A 88 5.02 14.08 -15.10
C LEU A 88 4.59 13.88 -16.55
N GLY A 89 4.93 14.79 -17.47
CA GLY A 89 4.55 14.72 -18.89
C GLY A 89 3.66 15.87 -19.35
N GLY A 90 3.64 16.98 -18.62
CA GLY A 90 2.96 18.23 -18.96
C GLY A 90 1.58 18.39 -18.31
N GLU A 91 1.00 19.57 -18.52
CA GLU A 91 -0.29 20.00 -17.94
C GLU A 91 -1.43 19.02 -18.21
N GLU A 92 -1.52 18.47 -19.42
CA GLU A 92 -2.58 17.52 -19.79
C GLU A 92 -2.54 16.24 -18.95
N VAL A 93 -1.34 15.78 -18.57
CA VAL A 93 -1.18 14.59 -17.70
C VAL A 93 -1.60 14.92 -16.28
N VAL A 94 -1.24 16.10 -15.76
CA VAL A 94 -1.68 16.57 -14.44
C VAL A 94 -3.21 16.64 -14.38
N GLU A 95 -3.85 17.28 -15.36
CA GLU A 95 -5.31 17.34 -15.47
C GLU A 95 -5.94 15.94 -15.61
N GLY A 96 -5.31 15.04 -16.37
CA GLY A 96 -5.75 13.65 -16.46
C GLY A 96 -5.69 12.91 -15.12
N ILE A 97 -4.67 13.17 -14.30
CA ILE A 97 -4.55 12.61 -12.94
C ILE A 97 -5.66 13.16 -12.04
N LEU A 98 -5.93 14.49 -12.08
CA LEU A 98 -7.00 15.12 -11.30
C LEU A 98 -8.37 14.56 -11.69
N ASN A 99 -8.66 14.41 -12.98
CA ASN A 99 -9.89 13.79 -13.46
C ASN A 99 -10.02 12.32 -13.02
N ALA A 100 -8.92 11.55 -13.06
CA ALA A 100 -8.91 10.16 -12.59
C ALA A 100 -9.12 10.06 -11.06
N TYR A 101 -8.64 11.04 -10.30
CA TYR A 101 -8.90 11.16 -8.87
C TYR A 101 -10.37 11.48 -8.58
N GLU A 102 -10.96 12.46 -9.27
CA GLU A 102 -12.40 12.78 -9.16
C GLU A 102 -13.28 11.57 -9.50
N PHE A 103 -12.92 10.79 -10.53
CA PHE A 103 -13.59 9.53 -10.81
C PHE A 103 -13.50 8.55 -9.64
N ALA A 104 -12.33 8.44 -8.99
CA ALA A 104 -12.17 7.57 -7.83
C ALA A 104 -12.96 8.06 -6.60
N LEU A 105 -13.15 9.38 -6.42
CA LEU A 105 -14.04 9.92 -5.39
C LEU A 105 -15.51 9.60 -5.67
N ALA A 106 -15.92 9.70 -6.94
CA ALA A 106 -17.30 9.56 -7.38
C ALA A 106 -17.79 8.12 -7.51
N ASP A 107 -16.90 7.12 -7.56
CA ASP A 107 -17.27 5.71 -7.81
C ASP A 107 -16.46 4.70 -6.96
N PRO A 108 -17.09 3.90 -6.06
CA PRO A 108 -16.39 2.88 -5.30
C PRO A 108 -15.72 1.79 -6.16
N TYR A 109 -16.20 1.51 -7.37
CA TYR A 109 -15.53 0.57 -8.28
C TYR A 109 -14.15 1.10 -8.69
N ARG A 110 -14.07 2.39 -8.99
CA ARG A 110 -12.79 3.04 -9.27
C ARG A 110 -11.95 3.22 -8.01
N ALA A 111 -12.53 3.67 -6.91
CA ALA A 111 -11.84 3.82 -5.63
C ALA A 111 -11.13 2.53 -5.19
N THR A 112 -11.80 1.38 -5.37
CA THR A 112 -11.22 0.07 -5.06
C THR A 112 -9.97 -0.19 -5.88
N THR A 113 -10.02 0.07 -7.19
CA THR A 113 -8.88 -0.12 -8.09
C THR A 113 -7.76 0.89 -7.81
N HIS A 114 -8.12 2.12 -7.46
CA HIS A 114 -7.20 3.18 -7.06
C HIS A 114 -6.41 2.78 -5.81
N ASN A 115 -7.12 2.35 -4.76
CA ASN A 115 -6.51 1.91 -3.51
C ASN A 115 -5.71 0.62 -3.69
N LYS A 116 -6.16 -0.32 -4.51
CA LYS A 116 -5.35 -1.50 -4.90
C LYS A 116 -3.99 -1.07 -5.48
N GLY A 117 -3.97 -0.02 -6.30
CA GLY A 117 -2.74 0.56 -6.84
C GLY A 117 -1.76 1.03 -5.76
N ILE A 118 -2.27 1.74 -4.75
CA ILE A 118 -1.50 2.15 -3.55
C ILE A 118 -0.92 0.91 -2.84
N MET A 119 -1.78 -0.07 -2.58
CA MET A 119 -1.43 -1.25 -1.81
C MET A 119 -0.42 -2.17 -2.51
N ASN A 120 -0.30 -2.12 -3.85
CA ASN A 120 0.80 -2.82 -4.55
C ASN A 120 2.18 -2.44 -3.98
N GLY A 121 2.40 -1.16 -3.67
CA GLY A 121 3.66 -0.67 -3.11
C GLY A 121 3.76 -0.95 -1.61
N ILE A 122 2.72 -0.59 -0.86
CA ILE A 122 2.69 -0.74 0.61
C ILE A 122 2.84 -2.21 1.01
N SER A 123 2.07 -3.10 0.40
CA SER A 123 2.08 -4.53 0.73
C SER A 123 3.41 -5.20 0.34
N ALA A 124 4.07 -4.73 -0.73
CA ALA A 124 5.41 -5.20 -1.09
C ALA A 124 6.46 -4.83 -0.02
N LEU A 125 6.47 -3.57 0.44
CA LEU A 125 7.38 -3.14 1.51
C LEU A 125 7.05 -3.84 2.85
N THR A 126 5.77 -3.97 3.17
CA THR A 126 5.28 -4.65 4.37
C THR A 126 5.76 -6.10 4.41
N LEU A 127 5.63 -6.82 3.30
CA LEU A 127 6.12 -8.19 3.18
C LEU A 127 7.65 -8.26 3.29
N ALA A 128 8.38 -7.38 2.59
CA ALA A 128 9.84 -7.36 2.57
C ALA A 128 10.45 -7.09 3.96
N THR A 129 9.77 -6.30 4.79
CA THR A 129 10.17 -5.99 6.18
C THR A 129 9.68 -7.01 7.20
N GLY A 130 8.99 -8.08 6.77
CA GLY A 130 8.49 -9.13 7.66
C GLY A 130 7.29 -8.70 8.53
N ASN A 131 6.55 -7.68 8.09
CA ASN A 131 5.32 -7.22 8.74
C ASN A 131 4.08 -7.95 8.18
N ASP A 132 2.95 -7.85 8.90
CA ASP A 132 1.71 -8.51 8.51
C ASP A 132 0.95 -7.69 7.45
N THR A 133 0.96 -8.18 6.21
CA THR A 133 0.24 -7.54 5.09
C THR A 133 -1.27 -7.50 5.30
N ARG A 134 -1.87 -8.51 5.94
CA ARG A 134 -3.34 -8.58 6.11
C ARG A 134 -3.81 -7.54 7.12
N ALA A 135 -3.04 -7.31 8.19
CA ALA A 135 -3.36 -6.27 9.18
C ALA A 135 -3.37 -4.87 8.53
N ILE A 136 -2.37 -4.60 7.70
CA ILE A 136 -2.23 -3.32 6.99
C ILE A 136 -3.34 -3.13 5.94
N GLU A 137 -3.61 -4.15 5.11
CA GLU A 137 -4.69 -4.11 4.12
C GLU A 137 -6.07 -3.92 4.77
N ALA A 138 -6.37 -4.66 5.85
CA ALA A 138 -7.63 -4.54 6.58
C ALA A 138 -7.81 -3.13 7.16
N GLY A 139 -6.78 -2.57 7.79
CA GLY A 139 -6.81 -1.22 8.35
C GLY A 139 -6.99 -0.16 7.28
N ALA A 140 -6.22 -0.23 6.19
CA ALA A 140 -6.28 0.72 5.08
C ALA A 140 -7.66 0.73 4.42
N HIS A 141 -8.20 -0.44 4.04
CA HIS A 141 -9.49 -0.51 3.37
C HIS A 141 -10.69 -0.22 4.29
N ALA A 142 -10.60 -0.55 5.59
CA ALA A 142 -11.61 -0.12 6.55
C ALA A 142 -11.59 1.40 6.75
N TYR A 143 -10.40 2.01 6.81
CA TYR A 143 -10.25 3.47 6.91
C TYR A 143 -10.83 4.19 5.70
N ALA A 144 -10.59 3.66 4.49
CA ALA A 144 -11.17 4.17 3.25
C ALA A 144 -12.70 4.23 3.26
N ALA A 145 -13.37 3.39 4.05
CA ALA A 145 -14.84 3.35 4.16
C ALA A 145 -15.40 4.02 5.43
N LEU A 146 -14.54 4.56 6.30
CA LEU A 146 -14.90 4.97 7.66
C LEU A 146 -15.96 6.09 7.70
N LYS A 147 -16.03 6.90 6.65
CA LYS A 147 -16.98 8.02 6.49
C LYS A 147 -18.31 7.60 5.85
N GLY A 148 -18.61 6.31 5.78
CA GLY A 148 -19.88 5.77 5.26
C GLY A 148 -19.88 5.42 3.78
N ARG A 149 -18.87 5.85 3.02
CA ARG A 149 -18.63 5.45 1.63
C ARG A 149 -17.17 5.13 1.43
N TYR A 150 -16.87 4.09 0.65
CA TYR A 150 -15.50 3.73 0.30
C TYR A 150 -14.91 4.77 -0.65
N GLN A 151 -13.80 5.40 -0.24
CA GLN A 151 -13.14 6.51 -0.93
C GLN A 151 -11.65 6.24 -1.19
N PRO A 152 -11.00 7.00 -2.08
CA PRO A 152 -9.54 6.97 -2.23
C PRO A 152 -8.82 7.29 -0.93
N LEU A 153 -7.69 6.62 -0.67
CA LEU A 153 -6.80 6.90 0.47
C LEU A 153 -5.87 8.10 0.25
N THR A 154 -5.82 8.60 -0.98
CA THR A 154 -5.03 9.77 -1.37
C THR A 154 -5.93 10.95 -1.68
N ARG A 155 -5.33 12.15 -1.66
CA ARG A 155 -5.90 13.38 -2.19
C ARG A 155 -4.93 13.97 -3.21
N PHE A 156 -5.47 14.50 -4.30
CA PHE A 156 -4.70 15.23 -5.30
C PHE A 156 -5.25 16.64 -5.47
N ASP A 157 -4.33 17.57 -5.72
CA ASP A 157 -4.61 18.96 -5.99
C ASP A 157 -3.52 19.52 -6.93
N LYS A 158 -3.63 20.78 -7.33
CA LYS A 158 -2.63 21.47 -8.16
C LYS A 158 -2.19 22.76 -7.48
N ASP A 159 -0.89 23.06 -7.51
CA ASP A 159 -0.39 24.35 -7.03
C ASP A 159 -0.55 25.48 -8.06
N GLU A 160 -0.14 26.69 -7.69
CA GLU A 160 -0.23 27.88 -8.54
C GLU A 160 0.66 27.79 -9.80
N GLU A 161 1.68 26.94 -9.79
CA GLU A 161 2.63 26.75 -10.91
C GLU A 161 2.19 25.64 -11.88
N GLY A 162 1.12 24.90 -11.52
CA GLY A 162 0.59 23.78 -12.29
C GLY A 162 1.14 22.42 -11.88
N ASN A 163 1.93 22.34 -10.81
CA ASN A 163 2.48 21.07 -10.33
C ASN A 163 1.44 20.28 -9.55
N LEU A 164 1.52 18.95 -9.64
CA LEU A 164 0.60 18.07 -8.92
C LEU A 164 1.01 17.97 -7.45
N ILE A 165 0.09 18.28 -6.54
CA ILE A 165 0.22 18.00 -5.11
C ILE A 165 -0.48 16.67 -4.82
N GLY A 166 0.26 15.70 -4.27
CA GLY A 166 -0.28 14.43 -3.80
C GLY A 166 -0.15 14.29 -2.29
N GLU A 167 -1.22 13.82 -1.65
CA GLU A 167 -1.28 13.54 -0.22
C GLU A 167 -1.83 12.13 0.02
N ILE A 168 -1.36 11.45 1.06
CA ILE A 168 -1.89 10.16 1.51
C ILE A 168 -1.94 10.13 3.04
N GLU A 169 -3.01 9.55 3.57
CA GLU A 169 -3.18 9.30 5.01
C GLU A 169 -3.90 7.97 5.21
N LEU A 170 -3.28 7.06 5.96
CA LEU A 170 -3.88 5.76 6.27
C LEU A 170 -3.27 5.12 7.53
N PRO A 171 -4.00 4.19 8.18
CA PRO A 171 -3.45 3.40 9.29
C PRO A 171 -2.31 2.51 8.81
N LEU A 172 -1.13 2.67 9.41
CA LEU A 172 0.04 1.83 9.14
C LEU A 172 0.69 1.41 10.46
N ALA A 173 0.15 0.36 11.08
CA ALA A 173 0.68 -0.22 12.31
C ALA A 173 1.86 -1.18 12.03
N LEU A 174 2.94 -0.68 11.43
CA LEU A 174 4.16 -1.46 11.19
C LEU A 174 5.00 -1.57 12.48
N GLY A 175 5.92 -2.53 12.49
CA GLY A 175 6.94 -2.68 13.52
C GLY A 175 8.33 -2.90 12.93
N ILE A 176 9.35 -2.53 13.70
CA ILE A 176 10.77 -2.84 13.44
C ILE A 176 11.34 -3.79 14.50
N ILE A 177 10.55 -4.10 15.53
CA ILE A 177 10.84 -5.13 16.52
C ILE A 177 9.69 -6.14 16.64
N GLY A 178 10.02 -7.35 17.08
CA GLY A 178 9.06 -8.41 17.36
C GLY A 178 8.55 -9.16 16.11
N GLY A 179 8.02 -10.36 16.32
CA GLY A 179 7.55 -11.22 15.23
C GLY A 179 8.64 -11.54 14.19
N MET A 180 8.24 -11.60 12.92
CA MET A 180 9.16 -11.99 11.83
C MET A 180 10.20 -10.91 11.49
N THR A 181 9.98 -9.65 11.86
CA THR A 181 10.90 -8.52 11.61
C THR A 181 12.29 -8.77 12.23
N LYS A 182 12.34 -9.41 13.41
CA LYS A 182 13.58 -9.77 14.14
C LYS A 182 14.02 -11.23 13.98
N VAL A 183 13.25 -12.08 13.28
CA VAL A 183 13.60 -13.50 13.13
C VAL A 183 14.05 -13.80 11.71
N HIS A 184 13.34 -13.27 10.71
CA HIS A 184 13.61 -13.57 9.31
C HIS A 184 14.88 -12.86 8.80
N PRO A 185 15.90 -13.58 8.28
CA PRO A 185 17.16 -12.97 7.85
C PRO A 185 16.99 -11.86 6.80
N MET A 186 16.10 -12.07 5.81
CA MET A 186 15.84 -11.06 4.78
C MET A 186 15.11 -9.82 5.34
N ALA A 187 14.23 -9.99 6.32
CA ALA A 187 13.52 -8.84 6.91
C ALA A 187 14.51 -7.93 7.67
N LYS A 188 15.45 -8.53 8.42
CA LYS A 188 16.56 -7.80 9.05
C LYS A 188 17.43 -7.06 8.04
N LEU A 189 17.76 -7.72 6.93
CA LEU A 189 18.57 -7.11 5.87
C LEU A 189 17.84 -5.93 5.24
N VAL A 190 16.56 -6.08 4.91
CA VAL A 190 15.75 -5.00 4.33
C VAL A 190 15.64 -3.83 5.30
N LEU A 191 15.35 -4.07 6.59
CA LEU A 191 15.31 -3.00 7.60
C LEU A 191 16.67 -2.31 7.75
N LYS A 192 17.78 -3.04 7.66
CA LYS A 192 19.14 -2.47 7.65
C LYS A 192 19.41 -1.63 6.40
N ILE A 193 18.94 -2.05 5.23
CA ILE A 193 19.06 -1.29 3.97
C ILE A 193 18.25 0.02 4.05
N LEU A 194 17.02 -0.07 4.56
CA LEU A 194 16.15 1.09 4.77
C LEU A 194 16.71 2.05 5.83
N ASN A 195 17.46 1.51 6.80
CA ASN A 195 18.10 2.26 7.89
C ASN A 195 17.13 3.16 8.67
N VAL A 196 15.91 2.67 8.87
CA VAL A 196 14.88 3.34 9.67
C VAL A 196 15.18 3.21 11.16
N SER A 197 14.94 4.29 11.89
CA SER A 197 15.18 4.42 13.33
C SER A 197 13.98 4.04 14.20
N SER A 198 12.77 4.06 13.63
CA SER A 198 11.52 3.77 14.37
C SER A 198 10.44 3.12 13.49
N SER A 199 9.44 2.52 14.14
CA SER A 199 8.24 2.01 13.46
C SER A 199 7.44 3.13 12.77
N SER A 200 7.46 4.34 13.33
CA SER A 200 6.85 5.53 12.75
C SER A 200 7.52 5.91 11.44
N GLU A 201 8.85 5.94 11.41
CA GLU A 201 9.61 6.23 10.20
C GLU A 201 9.36 5.19 9.10
N LEU A 202 9.36 3.90 9.44
CA LEU A 202 8.99 2.85 8.48
C LEU A 202 7.59 3.05 7.91
N SER A 203 6.63 3.49 8.74
CA SER A 203 5.26 3.75 8.32
C SER A 203 5.15 4.97 7.40
N GLN A 204 5.94 6.02 7.64
CA GLN A 204 6.04 7.17 6.74
C GLN A 204 6.66 6.79 5.39
N VAL A 205 7.71 5.94 5.39
CA VAL A 205 8.29 5.38 4.16
C VAL A 205 7.24 4.58 3.39
N ALA A 206 6.45 3.74 4.07
CA ALA A 206 5.39 2.98 3.41
C ALA A 206 4.29 3.88 2.83
N ALA A 207 3.87 4.92 3.54
CA ALA A 207 2.93 5.92 3.02
C ALA A 207 3.50 6.60 1.75
N ALA A 208 4.76 7.03 1.79
CA ALA A 208 5.43 7.64 0.62
C ALA A 208 5.52 6.68 -0.57
N VAL A 209 5.86 5.41 -0.35
CA VAL A 209 5.85 4.37 -1.38
C VAL A 209 4.45 4.17 -1.97
N GLY A 210 3.42 4.16 -1.11
CA GLY A 210 2.02 4.08 -1.56
C GLY A 210 1.60 5.25 -2.44
N LEU A 211 1.96 6.47 -2.04
CA LEU A 211 1.70 7.69 -2.83
C LEU A 211 2.44 7.65 -4.17
N ALA A 212 3.73 7.33 -4.18
CA ALA A 212 4.53 7.22 -5.40
C ALA A 212 3.97 6.16 -6.36
N GLN A 213 3.58 5.00 -5.84
CA GLN A 213 2.97 3.93 -6.63
C GLN A 213 1.63 4.36 -7.24
N ASN A 214 0.85 5.15 -6.50
CA ASN A 214 -0.42 5.68 -6.99
C ASN A 214 -0.24 6.73 -8.09
N VAL A 215 0.66 7.69 -7.89
CA VAL A 215 0.99 8.69 -8.92
C VAL A 215 1.52 8.03 -10.18
N ALA A 216 2.42 7.04 -10.06
CA ALA A 216 2.92 6.31 -11.22
C ALA A 216 1.80 5.59 -11.99
N ALA A 217 0.85 4.98 -11.27
CA ALA A 217 -0.30 4.32 -11.89
C ALA A 217 -1.25 5.32 -12.58
N LEU A 218 -1.55 6.45 -11.95
CA LEU A 218 -2.43 7.48 -12.51
C LEU A 218 -1.78 8.17 -13.71
N ARG A 219 -0.48 8.50 -13.62
CA ARG A 219 0.30 9.03 -14.75
C ARG A 219 0.22 8.08 -15.94
N ALA A 220 0.48 6.80 -15.73
CA ALA A 220 0.41 5.79 -16.80
C ALA A 220 -1.01 5.60 -17.37
N LEU A 221 -2.06 5.93 -16.62
CA LEU A 221 -3.46 5.91 -17.10
C LEU A 221 -3.82 7.18 -17.88
N ALA A 222 -3.27 8.32 -17.46
CA ALA A 222 -3.56 9.65 -17.99
C ALA A 222 -2.75 9.98 -19.25
N SER A 223 -1.47 9.57 -19.32
CA SER A 223 -0.57 9.96 -20.40
C SER A 223 -0.77 9.16 -21.70
N GLU A 224 -1.06 7.86 -21.60
CA GLU A 224 -1.45 7.00 -22.73
C GLU A 224 -2.23 5.80 -22.17
N GLY A 225 -3.31 5.35 -22.83
CA GLY A 225 -4.05 4.17 -22.34
C GLY A 225 -3.11 2.97 -22.09
N ILE A 226 -3.20 2.37 -20.89
CA ILE A 226 -2.35 1.27 -20.35
C ILE A 226 -1.88 0.28 -21.42
N GLN A 227 -2.78 -0.03 -22.36
CA GLN A 227 -2.55 -0.93 -23.47
C GLN A 227 -1.23 -0.66 -24.21
N LYS A 228 -0.84 0.57 -24.53
CA LYS A 228 0.43 0.80 -25.27
C LYS A 228 1.67 0.37 -24.47
N GLY A 229 1.77 0.77 -23.20
CA GLY A 229 2.90 0.41 -22.32
C GLY A 229 2.90 -1.07 -21.93
N HIS A 230 1.74 -1.64 -21.62
CA HIS A 230 1.60 -3.08 -21.35
C HIS A 230 1.92 -3.93 -22.59
N MET A 231 1.53 -3.46 -23.79
CA MET A 231 1.87 -4.13 -25.05
C MET A 231 3.36 -4.07 -25.34
N ALA A 232 4.06 -3.00 -24.95
CA ALA A 232 5.52 -2.93 -25.06
C ALA A 232 6.24 -3.92 -24.12
N LEU A 233 5.77 -4.08 -22.88
CA LEU A 233 6.35 -5.08 -21.97
C LEU A 233 5.97 -6.51 -22.39
N HIS A 234 4.72 -6.72 -22.80
CA HIS A 234 4.22 -8.01 -23.24
C HIS A 234 4.94 -8.48 -24.52
N SER A 235 5.16 -7.58 -25.50
CA SER A 235 5.91 -7.91 -26.72
C SER A 235 7.36 -8.26 -26.44
N ARG A 236 8.03 -7.58 -25.49
CA ARG A 236 9.37 -7.96 -25.01
C ARG A 236 9.39 -9.36 -24.38
N ASN A 237 8.38 -9.70 -23.57
CA ASN A 237 8.27 -11.03 -22.98
C ASN A 237 8.04 -12.12 -24.04
N ILE A 238 7.21 -11.84 -25.05
CA ILE A 238 7.00 -12.74 -26.19
C ILE A 238 8.28 -12.92 -27.01
N ALA A 239 9.05 -11.86 -27.24
CA ALA A 239 10.35 -11.94 -27.89
C ALA A 239 11.34 -12.81 -27.09
N LYS A 240 11.40 -12.67 -25.77
CA LYS A 240 12.21 -13.55 -24.90
C LYS A 240 11.78 -15.01 -24.99
N LEU A 241 10.48 -15.29 -24.90
CA LEU A 241 9.93 -16.65 -25.03
C LEU A 241 10.22 -17.27 -26.40
N ALA A 242 10.35 -16.45 -27.44
CA ALA A 242 10.74 -16.89 -28.78
C ALA A 242 12.24 -17.19 -28.94
N GLY A 243 13.06 -16.97 -27.90
CA GLY A 243 14.51 -17.17 -27.95
C GLY A 243 15.26 -16.06 -28.69
N VAL A 244 14.67 -14.86 -28.77
CA VAL A 244 15.34 -13.69 -29.38
C VAL A 244 16.52 -13.29 -28.49
N PRO A 245 17.75 -13.15 -29.05
CA PRO A 245 18.90 -12.66 -28.30
C PRO A 245 18.66 -11.25 -27.74
N ASP A 246 19.18 -10.94 -26.55
CA ASP A 246 18.90 -9.67 -25.85
C ASP A 246 19.14 -8.43 -26.71
N LYS A 247 20.19 -8.45 -27.54
CA LYS A 247 20.53 -7.34 -28.47
C LYS A 247 19.46 -7.05 -29.53
N LEU A 248 18.59 -8.02 -29.81
CA LEU A 248 17.54 -7.93 -30.84
C LEU A 248 16.13 -7.85 -30.25
N ILE A 249 15.97 -8.00 -28.93
CA ILE A 249 14.66 -8.00 -28.27
C ILE A 249 13.89 -6.72 -28.61
N GLU A 250 14.55 -5.57 -28.58
CA GLU A 250 13.86 -4.30 -28.79
C GLU A 250 13.33 -4.16 -30.22
N LYS A 251 14.16 -4.51 -31.19
CA LYS A 251 13.82 -4.45 -32.61
C LYS A 251 12.67 -5.41 -32.93
N VAL A 252 12.72 -6.63 -32.40
CA VAL A 252 11.63 -7.61 -32.58
C VAL A 252 10.37 -7.15 -31.86
N ALA A 253 10.46 -6.68 -30.62
CA ALA A 253 9.32 -6.20 -29.84
C ALA A 253 8.59 -5.03 -30.51
N GLN A 254 9.33 -4.07 -31.07
CA GLN A 254 8.75 -2.96 -31.83
C GLN A 254 8.01 -3.45 -33.09
N GLN A 255 8.61 -4.38 -33.84
CA GLN A 255 7.98 -4.95 -35.03
C GLN A 255 6.69 -5.72 -34.70
N LEU A 256 6.67 -6.49 -33.59
CA LEU A 256 5.46 -7.18 -33.11
C LEU A 256 4.30 -6.21 -32.83
N ILE A 257 4.62 -5.05 -32.26
CA ILE A 257 3.63 -3.99 -31.95
C ILE A 257 3.14 -3.32 -33.24
N GLN A 258 4.07 -2.94 -34.13
CA GLN A 258 3.73 -2.30 -35.41
C GLN A 258 2.82 -3.19 -36.25
N ASP A 259 3.14 -4.48 -36.32
CA ASP A 259 2.38 -5.45 -37.10
C ASP A 259 1.10 -5.92 -36.41
N LYS A 260 0.85 -5.48 -35.16
CA LYS A 260 -0.25 -5.91 -34.28
C LYS A 260 -0.35 -7.44 -34.13
N LYS A 261 0.80 -8.13 -34.15
CA LYS A 261 0.91 -9.60 -34.09
C LYS A 261 1.83 -10.01 -32.94
N ILE A 262 1.27 -10.13 -31.74
CA ILE A 262 2.05 -10.43 -30.52
C ILE A 262 1.94 -11.93 -30.20
N ARG A 263 2.71 -12.76 -30.91
CA ARG A 263 2.74 -14.21 -30.76
C ARG A 263 4.13 -14.80 -31.03
N VAL A 264 4.45 -15.90 -30.37
CA VAL A 264 5.81 -16.48 -30.30
C VAL A 264 6.31 -16.97 -31.67
N ASP A 265 5.44 -17.56 -32.47
CA ASP A 265 5.72 -17.98 -33.85
C ASP A 265 6.13 -16.80 -34.74
N TYR A 266 5.40 -15.69 -34.67
CA TYR A 266 5.71 -14.50 -35.45
C TYR A 266 7.01 -13.82 -35.01
N ALA A 267 7.30 -13.81 -33.71
CA ALA A 267 8.59 -13.34 -33.21
C ALA A 267 9.77 -14.16 -33.76
N LYS A 268 9.61 -15.48 -33.93
CA LYS A 268 10.62 -16.34 -34.59
C LYS A 268 10.76 -16.03 -36.08
N GLU A 269 9.66 -15.74 -36.78
CA GLU A 269 9.71 -15.32 -38.18
C GLU A 269 10.51 -14.02 -38.36
N ILE A 270 10.26 -13.02 -37.52
CA ILE A 270 11.01 -11.75 -37.54
C ILE A 270 12.49 -11.99 -37.26
N LEU A 271 12.83 -12.81 -36.25
CA LEU A 271 14.21 -13.15 -35.95
C LEU A 271 14.92 -13.84 -37.13
N ASN A 272 14.24 -14.76 -37.81
CA ASN A 272 14.78 -15.45 -38.97
C ASN A 272 14.99 -14.51 -40.17
N LYS A 273 14.10 -13.54 -40.38
CA LYS A 273 14.29 -12.48 -41.40
C LYS A 273 15.52 -11.63 -41.09
N ILE A 274 15.64 -11.13 -39.86
CA ILE A 274 16.80 -10.34 -39.43
C ILE A 274 18.10 -11.13 -39.63
N ARG A 275 18.13 -12.42 -39.27
CA ARG A 275 19.32 -13.27 -39.47
C ARG A 275 19.69 -13.40 -40.93
N LYS A 276 18.72 -13.61 -41.84
CA LYS A 276 18.97 -13.72 -43.28
C LYS A 276 19.51 -12.42 -43.87
N GLU A 277 19.00 -11.28 -43.43
CA GLU A 277 19.48 -9.95 -43.86
C GLU A 277 20.87 -9.62 -43.31
N SER A 278 21.24 -10.13 -42.13
CA SER A 278 22.60 -10.00 -41.58
C SER A 278 23.61 -11.05 -42.11
N SER A 279 23.15 -12.01 -42.92
CA SER A 279 23.98 -13.04 -43.55
C SER A 279 24.34 -12.72 -45.01
N LEU A 280 23.84 -11.59 -45.52
CA LEU A 280 24.13 -10.98 -46.81
C LEU A 280 25.10 -9.81 -46.59
#